data_AF-W1Y5D2-F1
#
_entry.id   AF-W1Y5D2-F1
#
_cell.length_a   1.000
_cell.length_b   1.000
_cell.length_c   1.000
_cell.angle_alpha   90.00
_cell.angle_beta   90.00
_cell.angle_gamma   90.00
#
_symmetry.space_group_name_H-M   'P 1'
#
loop_
_entity.id
_entity.type
_entity.pdbx_description
1 polymer ?
#
loop_
_entity_poly.entity_id
_entity_poly.type
_entity_poly.pdbx_seq_one_letter_code
_entity_poly.pdbx_strand_id
1 'polypeptide(L)' 'LDHPGFSKLAFTGSTEVGLDVYKAASERLIPATLELGGKSANIFFDDANWKQALDGAMLGILFNQGQ' A
#
# COMPACT_ATOMS: atom_id res chain seq x y z
N LEU A 1 -4.21 -21.92 1.19
CA LEU A 1 -2.85 -21.73 0.60
C LEU A 1 -2.23 -23.09 0.32
N ASP A 2 -3.04 -24.05 -0.13
CA ASP A 2 -2.79 -25.45 0.22
C ASP A 2 -1.90 -26.20 -0.76
N HIS A 3 -1.64 -25.58 -1.91
CA HIS A 3 -0.81 -26.16 -2.94
C HIS A 3 0.62 -26.42 -2.42
N PRO A 4 1.17 -27.65 -2.59
CA PRO A 4 2.46 -28.03 -2.01
C PRO A 4 3.64 -27.28 -2.63
N GLY A 5 3.53 -26.85 -3.90
CA GLY A 5 4.55 -26.03 -4.56
C GLY A 5 4.47 -24.52 -4.24
N PHE A 6 3.52 -24.09 -3.41
CA PHE A 6 3.35 -22.66 -3.11
C PHE A 6 4.47 -22.16 -2.21
N SER A 7 5.35 -21.34 -2.77
CA SER A 7 6.62 -20.97 -2.12
C SER A 7 6.72 -19.50 -1.69
N LYS A 8 5.81 -18.64 -2.17
CA LYS A 8 5.77 -17.21 -1.82
C LYS A 8 4.39 -16.62 -2.07
N LEU A 9 3.97 -15.71 -1.19
CA LEU A 9 2.78 -14.89 -1.34
C LEU A 9 3.15 -13.42 -1.58
N ALA A 10 2.45 -12.75 -2.50
CA ALA A 10 2.47 -11.29 -2.65
C ALA A 10 1.02 -10.79 -2.73
N PHE A 11 0.68 -9.78 -1.93
CA PHE A 11 -0.68 -9.25 -1.86
C PHE A 11 -0.66 -7.73 -1.77
N THR A 12 -1.57 -7.08 -2.51
CA THR A 12 -1.84 -5.65 -2.43
C THR A 12 -3.34 -5.46 -2.24
N GLY A 13 -3.72 -4.70 -1.22
CA GLY A 13 -5.13 -4.51 -0.88
C GLY A 13 -5.32 -3.75 0.43
N SER A 14 -6.46 -3.95 1.09
CA SER A 14 -6.73 -3.31 2.37
C SER A 14 -5.92 -3.95 3.51
N THR A 15 -5.66 -3.18 4.56
CA THR A 15 -5.00 -3.67 5.78
C THR A 15 -5.75 -4.83 6.42
N GLU A 16 -7.08 -4.78 6.43
CA GLU A 16 -7.94 -5.82 7.00
C GLU A 16 -7.75 -7.16 6.29
N VAL A 17 -7.91 -7.18 4.96
CA VAL A 17 -7.74 -8.41 4.17
C VAL A 17 -6.28 -8.87 4.18
N GLY A 18 -5.34 -7.94 4.13
CA GLY A 18 -3.91 -8.24 4.23
C GLY A 18 -3.53 -9.00 5.50
N LEU A 19 -4.15 -8.65 6.64
CA LEU A 19 -3.94 -9.35 7.90
C LEU A 19 -4.42 -10.81 7.81
N ASP A 20 -5.58 -11.05 7.23
CA ASP A 20 -6.12 -12.40 7.09
C ASP A 20 -5.28 -13.25 6.12
N VAL A 21 -4.84 -12.66 5.02
CA VAL A 21 -3.91 -13.27 4.07
C VAL A 21 -2.58 -13.62 4.74
N TYR A 22 -2.03 -12.73 5.57
CA TYR A 22 -0.79 -12.97 6.29
C TYR A 22 -0.91 -14.11 7.30
N LYS A 23 -1.99 -14.16 8.08
CA LYS A 23 -2.24 -15.24 9.04
C LYS A 23 -2.18 -16.60 8.33
N ALA A 24 -2.91 -16.75 7.23
CA ALA A 24 -2.93 -17.98 6.45
C ALA A 24 -1.55 -18.35 5.88
N ALA A 25 -0.74 -17.37 5.45
CA ALA A 25 0.62 -17.62 4.99
C ALA A 25 1.56 -18.04 6.14
N SER A 26 1.42 -17.40 7.30
CA SER A 26 2.26 -17.62 8.47
C SER A 26 2.07 -19.02 9.08
N GLU A 27 0.86 -19.57 9.06
CA GLU A 27 0.55 -20.94 9.50
C GLU A 27 1.37 -22.01 8.77
N ARG A 28 1.81 -21.71 7.55
CA ARG A 28 2.62 -22.60 6.70
C ARG A 28 4.06 -22.14 6.51
N LEU A 29 4.48 -21.09 7.22
CA LEU A 29 5.79 -20.46 7.05
C LEU A 29 6.08 -20.04 5.60
N ILE A 30 5.03 -19.65 4.85
CA ILE A 30 5.18 -19.14 3.49
C ILE A 30 5.62 -17.67 3.57
N PRO A 31 6.75 -17.27 2.97
CA PRO A 31 7.14 -15.87 2.88
C PRO A 31 6.07 -15.02 2.20
N ALA A 32 5.66 -13.93 2.85
CA ALA A 32 4.63 -13.02 2.35
C ALA A 32 5.17 -11.59 2.19
N THR A 33 4.77 -10.92 1.11
CA THR A 33 4.97 -9.48 0.89
C THR A 33 3.61 -8.81 0.78
N LEU A 34 3.37 -7.75 1.55
CA LEU A 34 2.06 -7.13 1.68
C LEU A 34 2.16 -5.61 1.48
N GLU A 35 1.29 -5.05 0.65
CA GLU A 35 1.12 -3.60 0.45
C GLU A 35 -0.31 -3.21 0.80
N LEU A 36 -0.50 -2.49 1.92
CA LEU A 36 -1.75 -2.48 2.69
C LEU A 36 -2.45 -1.12 2.76
N GLY A 37 -2.39 -0.35 1.67
CA GLY A 37 -2.93 1.00 1.60
C GLY A 37 -2.14 2.02 2.43
N GLY A 38 -2.71 3.22 2.62
CA GLY A 38 -2.06 4.27 3.40
C GLY A 38 -2.90 5.53 3.58
N LYS A 39 -2.37 6.46 4.38
CA LYS A 39 -2.92 7.81 4.55
C LYS A 39 -1.79 8.83 4.40
N SER A 40 -1.26 8.91 3.19
CA SER A 40 -0.07 9.68 2.87
C SER A 40 -0.29 11.19 3.07
N ALA A 41 0.52 11.79 3.92
CA ALA A 41 0.47 13.22 4.20
C ALA A 41 1.26 14.02 3.14
N ASN A 42 0.72 15.17 2.73
CA ASN A 42 1.48 16.21 2.04
C ASN A 42 2.00 17.20 3.09
N ILE A 43 3.31 17.45 3.12
CA ILE A 43 3.96 18.36 4.08
C ILE A 43 4.70 19.44 3.30
N PHE A 44 4.41 20.71 3.60
CA PHE A 44 4.97 21.87 2.92
C PHE A 44 5.68 22.79 3.91
N PHE A 45 6.90 23.19 3.57
CA PHE A 45 7.71 24.14 4.32
C PHE A 45 7.50 25.57 3.80
N ASP A 46 7.99 26.56 4.54
CA ASP A 46 7.81 27.99 4.22
C ASP A 46 8.52 28.42 2.92
N ASP A 47 9.57 27.70 2.54
CA ASP A 47 10.34 27.90 1.31
C ASP A 47 9.87 27.07 0.11
N ALA A 48 8.75 26.33 0.24
CA ALA A 48 8.25 25.46 -0.82
C ALA A 48 7.85 26.26 -2.08
N ASN A 49 8.19 25.71 -3.25
CA ASN A 49 7.65 26.23 -4.51
C ASN A 49 6.16 25.92 -4.61
N TRP A 50 5.32 26.90 -4.30
CA TRP A 50 3.87 26.74 -4.23
C TRP A 50 3.21 26.26 -5.52
N LYS A 51 3.75 26.63 -6.70
CA LYS A 51 3.19 26.15 -7.96
C LYS A 51 3.37 24.63 -8.10
N GLN A 52 4.58 24.14 -7.85
CA GLN A 52 4.87 22.70 -7.92
C GLN A 52 4.17 21.93 -6.79
N ALA A 53 4.09 22.51 -5.60
CA ALA A 53 3.40 21.93 -4.45
C ALA A 53 1.91 21.70 -4.74
N LEU A 54 1.23 22.68 -5.34
CA LEU A 54 -0.18 22.56 -5.69
C LEU A 54 -0.41 21.52 -6.79
N ASP A 55 0.39 21.54 -7.86
CA ASP A 55 0.30 20.55 -8.93
C ASP A 55 0.50 19.11 -8.40
N GLY A 56 1.50 18.92 -7.54
CA GLY A 56 1.78 17.64 -6.90
C GLY A 56 0.68 17.19 -5.94
N ALA A 57 0.14 18.09 -5.12
CA ALA A 57 -0.97 17.79 -4.21
C ALA A 57 -2.23 17.39 -4.97
N MET A 58 -2.57 18.11 -6.04
CA MET A 58 -3.72 17.80 -6.90
C MET A 58 -3.55 16.44 -7.56
N LEU A 59 -2.37 16.14 -8.11
CA LEU A 59 -2.09 14.83 -8.66
C LEU A 59 -2.22 13.73 -7.58
N GLY A 60 -1.61 13.94 -6.42
CA GLY A 60 -1.60 12.95 -5.34
C GLY A 60 -2.97 12.61 -4.75
N ILE A 61 -3.95 13.52 -4.82
CA ILE A 61 -5.31 13.29 -4.28
C ILE A 61 -6.36 12.98 -5.35
N LEU A 62 -6.23 13.52 -6.58
CA LEU A 62 -7.26 13.39 -7.62
C LEU A 62 -6.93 12.31 -8.65
N PHE A 63 -5.66 11.92 -8.78
CA PHE A 63 -5.29 10.82 -9.67
C PHE A 63 -6.03 9.54 -9.26
N ASN A 64 -6.52 8.79 -10.24
CA ASN A 64 -7.32 7.59 -10.02
C ASN A 64 -8.52 7.78 -9.06
N GLN A 65 -9.09 9.00 -9.02
CA GLN A 65 -10.19 9.36 -8.10
C GLN A 65 -9.82 9.19 -6.61
N GLY A 66 -8.52 9.22 -6.28
CA GLY A 66 -8.01 9.05 -4.92
C GLY A 66 -8.01 7.61 -4.42
N GLN A 67 -8.16 6.62 -5.31
CA GLN A 67 -8.01 5.18 -5.02
C GLN A 67 -6.55 4.74 -4.98
#